data_AF-A0A976L261-F1
#
_entry.id   AF-A0A976L261-F1
#
_cell.length_a   1.000
_cell.length_b   1.000
_cell.length_c   1.000
_cell.angle_alpha   90.00
_cell.angle_beta   90.00
_cell.angle_gamma   90.00
#
_symmetry.space_group_name_H-M   'P 1'
#
loop_
_entity.id
_entity.type
_entity.pdbx_description
1 polymer ?
#
loop_
_entity_poly.entity_id
_entity_poly.type
_entity_poly.pdbx_seq_one_letter_code
_entity_poly.pdbx_strand_id
1 'polypeptide(L)'
;METLTSNKIICPQCAGENEIQTDDKFVTCSFCGSAIFVDKSKIVNHYVVVPNFNKEQAEGNLRRWMAGNFQSKNLDRDSKISAEYFYYFPLWYFKTQEGAGDKIYLQPAYSTSVSEIKNIQIPAGNLKPFNAKEVDIKEFISPDVLYDSAKAWLEQSGVNSESVSESNLVHIPFFQFYYNYKGSQYTAMVEASSGKVYANHWPAKSEIPFKLLFALSIITFIVASIVSLGAAYVLDERPVLLYGEFFKIFLYGLATIPLVLLAYIIAKKA
;
A
#
# COMPACT_ATOMS: atom_id res chain seq x y z
N MET A 1 -2.05 -14.42 33.27
CA MET A 1 -2.84 -14.83 32.09
C MET A 1 -2.13 -16.03 31.50
N GLU A 2 -2.72 -17.21 31.62
CA GLU A 2 -2.15 -18.47 31.14
C GLU A 2 -1.95 -18.41 29.63
N THR A 3 -0.72 -18.72 29.21
CA THR A 3 -0.29 -18.87 27.83
C THR A 3 -1.01 -20.05 27.19
N LEU A 4 -1.98 -19.80 26.31
CA LEU A 4 -2.59 -20.83 25.47
C LEU A 4 -1.70 -21.09 24.25
N THR A 5 -0.55 -21.75 24.45
CA THR A 5 0.09 -22.53 23.38
C THR A 5 -0.59 -23.89 23.35
N SER A 6 -1.70 -23.98 22.62
CA SER A 6 -2.37 -25.27 22.43
C SER A 6 -2.10 -25.79 21.03
N ASN A 7 -0.92 -26.40 20.81
CA ASN A 7 -0.69 -27.33 19.70
C ASN A 7 -1.41 -28.66 19.94
N LYS A 8 -2.59 -28.62 20.56
CA LYS A 8 -3.28 -29.78 21.08
C LYS A 8 -4.74 -29.79 20.63
N ILE A 9 -5.22 -30.96 20.24
CA ILE A 9 -6.61 -31.21 19.89
C ILE A 9 -7.17 -32.36 20.71
N ILE A 10 -8.40 -32.17 21.16
CA ILE A 10 -9.16 -33.21 21.85
C ILE A 10 -9.84 -34.06 20.78
N CYS A 11 -9.57 -35.37 20.80
CA CYS A 11 -10.22 -36.32 19.92
C CYS A 11 -11.74 -36.32 20.19
N PRO A 12 -12.61 -36.08 19.19
CA PRO A 12 -14.06 -36.06 19.40
C PRO A 12 -14.63 -37.45 19.72
N GLN A 13 -13.89 -38.53 19.42
CA GLN A 13 -14.35 -39.90 19.62
C GLN A 13 -14.01 -40.45 21.01
N CYS A 14 -12.81 -40.17 21.54
CA CYS A 14 -12.34 -40.74 22.81
C CYS A 14 -11.89 -39.69 23.85
N ALA A 15 -11.98 -38.40 23.51
CA ALA A 15 -11.50 -37.29 24.32
C ALA A 15 -9.98 -37.29 24.63
N GLY A 16 -9.20 -38.17 23.99
CA GLY A 16 -7.73 -38.17 24.11
C GLY A 16 -7.11 -36.89 23.53
N GLU A 17 -6.14 -36.32 24.23
CA GLU A 17 -5.44 -35.10 23.83
C GLU A 17 -4.25 -35.45 22.92
N ASN A 18 -4.22 -34.92 21.70
CA ASN A 18 -3.20 -35.23 20.70
C ASN A 18 -2.46 -33.97 20.28
N GLU A 19 -1.16 -34.06 20.03
CA GLU A 19 -0.39 -32.96 19.46
C GLU A 19 -0.69 -32.81 17.96
N ILE A 20 -0.81 -31.57 17.49
CA ILE A 20 -0.99 -31.24 16.08
C ILE A 20 0.26 -30.54 15.58
N GLN A 21 0.76 -30.96 14.41
CA GLN A 21 1.73 -30.17 13.66
C GLN A 21 1.02 -29.20 12.72
N THR A 22 1.61 -28.02 12.52
CA THR A 22 1.05 -26.91 11.73
C THR A 22 0.60 -27.33 10.32
N ASP A 23 1.20 -28.39 9.76
CA ASP A 23 0.97 -28.88 8.40
C ASP A 23 -0.03 -30.05 8.25
N ASP A 24 -0.47 -30.70 9.35
CA ASP A 24 -1.34 -31.88 9.25
C ASP A 24 -2.83 -31.54 9.02
N LYS A 25 -3.46 -32.12 7.99
CA LYS A 25 -4.92 -32.05 7.76
C LYS A 25 -5.69 -33.15 8.49
N PHE A 26 -5.01 -34.25 8.78
CA PHE A 26 -5.53 -35.39 9.51
C PHE A 26 -4.52 -35.77 10.59
N VAL A 27 -4.99 -35.89 11.83
CA VAL A 27 -4.19 -36.35 12.95
C VAL A 27 -4.72 -37.71 13.38
N THR A 28 -3.86 -38.73 13.40
CA THR A 28 -4.24 -40.04 13.94
C THR A 28 -4.19 -39.97 15.46
N CYS A 29 -5.32 -40.25 16.10
CA CYS A 29 -5.40 -40.28 17.56
C CYS A 29 -4.51 -41.40 18.12
N SER A 30 -3.53 -41.06 18.96
CA SER A 30 -2.63 -42.03 19.60
C SER A 30 -3.35 -42.94 20.61
N PHE A 31 -4.58 -42.62 21.02
CA PHE A 31 -5.33 -43.35 22.03
C PHE A 31 -6.30 -44.38 21.44
N CYS A 32 -7.11 -43.98 20.45
CA CYS A 32 -8.13 -44.85 19.87
C CYS A 32 -7.93 -45.16 18.38
N GLY A 33 -6.86 -44.63 17.77
CA GLY A 33 -6.51 -44.89 16.37
C GLY A 33 -7.43 -44.21 15.34
N SER A 34 -8.37 -43.37 15.75
CA SER A 34 -9.26 -42.66 14.83
C SER A 34 -8.54 -41.55 14.08
N ALA A 35 -8.96 -41.28 12.84
CA ALA A 35 -8.49 -40.13 12.09
C ALA A 35 -9.31 -38.90 12.49
N ILE A 36 -8.64 -37.91 13.08
CA ILE A 36 -9.23 -36.62 13.44
C ILE A 36 -9.03 -35.69 12.25
N PHE A 37 -10.14 -35.22 11.66
CA PHE A 37 -10.09 -34.17 10.65
C PHE A 37 -9.92 -32.81 11.33
N VAL A 38 -8.90 -32.07 10.89
CA VAL A 38 -8.55 -30.76 11.42
C VAL A 38 -9.01 -29.70 10.43
N ASP A 39 -10.11 -29.01 10.75
CA ASP A 39 -10.63 -27.92 9.93
C ASP A 39 -9.75 -26.66 10.09
N LYS A 40 -8.69 -26.59 9.28
CA LYS A 40 -7.76 -25.45 9.26
C LYS A 40 -8.42 -24.13 8.85
N SER A 41 -9.61 -24.13 8.25
CA SER A 41 -10.34 -22.88 7.99
C SER A 41 -10.80 -22.17 9.27
N LYS A 42 -10.79 -22.89 10.41
CA LYS A 42 -11.13 -22.40 11.74
C LYS A 42 -9.94 -22.34 12.70
N ILE A 43 -8.78 -22.88 12.30
CA ILE A 43 -7.55 -22.84 13.09
C ILE A 43 -6.67 -21.75 12.53
N VAL A 44 -6.49 -20.72 13.34
CA VAL A 44 -5.66 -19.56 12.99
C VAL A 44 -4.26 -19.85 13.49
N ASN A 45 -3.32 -20.17 12.60
CA ASN A 45 -1.92 -20.18 13.01
C ASN A 45 -1.46 -18.76 13.28
N HIS A 46 -0.58 -18.60 14.27
CA HIS A 46 0.00 -17.32 14.63
C HIS A 46 1.45 -17.25 14.15
N TYR A 47 1.72 -16.35 13.20
CA TYR A 47 3.04 -16.12 12.67
C TYR A 47 3.54 -14.71 12.97
N VAL A 48 4.85 -14.56 12.93
CA VAL A 48 5.57 -13.29 12.98
C VAL A 48 6.50 -13.18 11.79
N VAL A 49 6.60 -11.98 11.21
CA VAL A 49 7.58 -11.67 10.17
C VAL A 49 8.86 -11.17 10.82
N VAL A 50 10.01 -11.71 10.40
CA VAL A 50 11.30 -11.30 10.94
C VAL A 50 11.70 -9.91 10.40
N PRO A 51 12.07 -8.94 11.27
CA PRO A 51 12.61 -7.67 10.82
C PRO A 51 14.03 -7.84 10.24
N ASN A 52 14.28 -7.24 9.09
CA ASN A 52 15.59 -7.19 8.42
C ASN A 52 16.26 -5.83 8.55
N PHE A 53 15.49 -4.78 8.82
CA PHE A 53 15.96 -3.41 8.95
C PHE A 53 15.86 -2.96 10.41
N ASN A 54 16.92 -2.33 10.90
CA ASN A 54 16.88 -1.60 12.16
C ASN A 54 16.29 -0.20 11.96
N LYS A 55 16.20 0.56 13.06
CA LYS A 55 15.66 1.92 13.08
C LYS A 55 16.36 2.84 12.08
N GLU A 56 17.68 2.89 12.08
CA GLU A 56 18.46 3.81 11.23
C GLU A 56 18.26 3.50 9.75
N GLN A 57 18.21 2.20 9.41
CA GLN A 57 17.94 1.76 8.05
C GLN A 57 16.49 2.05 7.62
N ALA A 58 15.53 1.90 8.54
CA ALA A 58 14.13 2.24 8.29
C ALA A 58 13.94 3.74 8.05
N GLU A 59 14.60 4.60 8.83
CA GLU A 59 14.62 6.05 8.56
C GLU A 59 15.26 6.32 7.19
N GLY A 60 16.37 5.65 6.84
CA GLY A 60 16.98 5.78 5.52
C GLY A 60 16.03 5.40 4.37
N ASN A 61 15.24 4.35 4.54
CA ASN A 61 14.20 3.95 3.58
C ASN A 61 13.09 5.00 3.48
N LEU A 62 12.66 5.57 4.61
CA LEU A 62 11.71 6.68 4.64
C LEU A 62 12.25 7.90 3.87
N ARG A 63 13.48 8.32 4.14
CA ARG A 63 14.12 9.46 3.45
C ARG A 63 14.21 9.23 1.95
N ARG A 64 14.58 8.01 1.52
CA ARG A 64 14.62 7.66 0.08
C ARG A 64 13.23 7.73 -0.56
N TRP A 65 12.20 7.26 0.13
CA TRP A 65 10.82 7.40 -0.34
C TRP A 65 10.37 8.86 -0.40
N MET A 66 10.74 9.69 0.59
CA MET A 66 10.46 11.12 0.60
C MET A 66 11.13 11.87 -0.56
N ALA A 67 12.29 11.40 -1.01
CA ALA A 67 13.00 11.92 -2.19
C ALA A 67 12.41 11.42 -3.53
N GLY A 68 11.33 10.65 -3.50
CA GLY A 68 10.67 10.09 -4.68
C GLY A 68 9.97 11.14 -5.56
N ASN A 69 9.53 10.70 -6.74
CA ASN A 69 8.97 11.58 -7.77
C ASN A 69 7.56 12.11 -7.45
N PHE A 70 6.81 11.42 -6.59
CA PHE A 70 5.42 11.77 -6.26
C PHE A 70 5.33 12.70 -5.04
N GLN A 71 6.41 12.79 -4.27
CA GLN A 71 6.52 13.58 -3.07
C GLN A 71 6.90 15.02 -3.40
N SER A 72 6.66 15.91 -2.44
CA SER A 72 7.08 17.30 -2.52
C SER A 72 8.61 17.35 -2.63
N LYS A 73 9.12 18.24 -3.49
CA LYS A 73 10.55 18.41 -3.68
C LYS A 73 11.27 18.67 -2.37
N ASN A 74 12.41 18.00 -2.18
CA ASN A 74 13.24 18.05 -0.98
C ASN A 74 12.52 17.66 0.32
N LEU A 75 11.40 16.91 0.25
CA LEU A 75 10.68 16.48 1.45
C LEU A 75 11.59 15.69 2.41
N ASP A 76 12.52 14.91 1.87
CA ASP A 76 13.52 14.16 2.61
C ASP A 76 14.41 15.04 3.49
N ARG A 77 14.75 16.25 3.01
CA ARG A 77 15.63 17.20 3.69
C ARG A 77 14.87 18.20 4.57
N ASP A 78 13.72 18.65 4.09
CA ASP A 78 12.98 19.76 4.69
C ASP A 78 11.99 19.29 5.77
N SER A 79 11.63 18.00 5.78
CA SER A 79 10.80 17.42 6.83
C SER A 79 11.58 17.11 8.11
N LYS A 80 10.89 17.25 9.25
CA LYS A 80 11.45 16.92 10.57
C LYS A 80 10.66 15.78 11.18
N ILE A 81 11.33 14.65 11.44
CA ILE A 81 10.73 13.55 12.20
C ILE A 81 10.48 14.04 13.63
N SER A 82 9.23 13.93 14.08
CA SER A 82 8.78 14.38 15.40
C SER A 82 8.60 13.24 16.40
N ALA A 83 8.30 12.04 15.91
CA ALA A 83 8.19 10.83 16.75
C ALA A 83 8.42 9.59 15.90
N GLU A 84 8.84 8.52 16.57
CA GLU A 84 9.03 7.20 15.99
C GLU A 84 8.52 6.12 16.96
N TYR A 85 7.99 5.03 16.42
CA TYR A 85 7.57 3.87 17.20
C TYR A 85 7.87 2.59 16.43
N PHE A 86 8.37 1.58 17.12
CA PHE A 86 8.48 0.23 16.59
C PHE A 86 7.39 -0.65 17.21
N TYR A 87 6.69 -1.42 16.38
CA TYR A 87 5.73 -2.41 16.85
C TYR A 87 5.44 -3.44 15.76
N TYR A 88 4.94 -4.60 16.19
CA TYR A 88 4.36 -5.61 15.33
C TYR A 88 2.86 -5.40 15.19
N PHE A 89 2.42 -5.15 13.95
CA PHE A 89 1.02 -4.93 13.63
C PHE A 89 0.34 -6.24 13.21
N PRO A 90 -0.81 -6.61 13.79
CA PRO A 90 -1.50 -7.85 13.46
C PRO A 90 -2.35 -7.69 12.18
N LEU A 91 -2.23 -8.66 11.29
CA LEU A 91 -3.03 -8.78 10.07
C LEU A 91 -3.62 -10.19 10.00
N TRP A 92 -4.88 -10.26 9.58
CA TRP A 92 -5.49 -11.47 9.09
C TRP A 92 -4.95 -11.77 7.70
N TYR A 93 -4.35 -12.94 7.55
CA TYR A 93 -3.78 -13.47 6.33
C TYR A 93 -4.72 -14.56 5.81
N PHE A 94 -5.31 -14.32 4.64
CA PHE A 94 -6.19 -15.26 3.97
C PHE A 94 -5.54 -15.74 2.68
N LYS A 95 -5.35 -17.04 2.57
CA LYS A 95 -4.88 -17.69 1.35
C LYS A 95 -6.09 -18.26 0.62
N THR A 96 -6.29 -17.89 -0.63
CA THR A 96 -7.34 -18.46 -1.48
C THR A 96 -6.74 -19.27 -2.62
N GLN A 97 -7.48 -20.28 -3.08
CA GLN A 97 -7.16 -21.03 -4.28
C GLN A 97 -8.02 -20.51 -5.43
N GLU A 98 -7.44 -19.64 -6.26
CA GLU A 98 -8.11 -19.08 -7.45
C GLU A 98 -7.42 -19.60 -8.72
N GLY A 99 -8.04 -20.58 -9.39
CA GLY A 99 -7.69 -21.03 -10.75
C GLY A 99 -6.21 -21.38 -10.99
N ALA A 100 -5.40 -20.35 -11.27
CA ALA A 100 -4.00 -20.43 -11.68
C ALA A 100 -2.97 -20.40 -10.53
N GLY A 101 -3.39 -20.27 -9.28
CA GLY A 101 -2.48 -20.34 -8.14
C GLY A 101 -3.07 -19.87 -6.81
N ASP A 102 -2.23 -19.90 -5.79
CA ASP A 102 -2.56 -19.36 -4.47
C ASP A 102 -2.51 -17.83 -4.50
N LYS A 103 -3.54 -17.16 -3.98
CA LYS A 103 -3.59 -15.70 -3.83
C LYS A 103 -3.73 -15.33 -2.37
N ILE A 104 -3.06 -14.26 -1.96
CA ILE A 104 -3.02 -13.81 -0.57
C ILE A 104 -3.81 -12.51 -0.45
N TYR A 105 -4.69 -12.45 0.53
CA TYR A 105 -5.43 -11.26 0.92
C TYR A 105 -5.15 -10.95 2.39
N LEU A 106 -4.92 -9.68 2.69
CA LEU A 106 -4.66 -9.21 4.04
C LEU A 106 -5.80 -8.31 4.51
N GLN A 107 -6.22 -8.48 5.76
CA GLN A 107 -7.16 -7.58 6.44
C GLN A 107 -6.55 -7.13 7.78
N PRO A 108 -6.64 -5.85 8.16
CA PRO A 108 -6.18 -5.41 9.47
C PRO A 108 -6.88 -6.17 10.60
N ALA A 109 -6.11 -6.66 11.57
CA ALA A 109 -6.64 -7.24 12.79
C ALA A 109 -6.66 -6.23 13.95
N TYR A 110 -6.23 -4.98 13.68
CA TYR A 110 -6.27 -3.85 14.60
C TYR A 110 -6.65 -2.57 13.86
N SER A 111 -7.19 -1.59 14.59
CA SER A 111 -7.51 -0.27 14.04
C SER A 111 -6.24 0.49 13.60
N THR A 112 -6.20 0.98 12.36
CA THR A 112 -5.05 1.72 11.82
C THR A 112 -5.47 2.96 11.03
N SER A 113 -4.60 3.98 11.04
CA SER A 113 -4.75 5.18 10.20
C SER A 113 -4.14 5.03 8.80
N VAL A 114 -3.37 3.96 8.57
CA VAL A 114 -2.74 3.65 7.29
C VAL A 114 -3.40 2.41 6.70
N SER A 115 -4.32 2.61 5.77
CA SER A 115 -5.13 1.55 5.15
C SER A 115 -4.39 0.81 4.04
N GLU A 116 -3.31 1.38 3.52
CA GLU A 116 -2.46 0.78 2.49
C GLU A 116 -1.74 -0.51 2.94
N ILE A 117 -1.66 -0.76 4.25
CA ILE A 117 -1.00 -1.95 4.81
C ILE A 117 -1.63 -3.27 4.33
N LYS A 118 -2.87 -3.27 3.83
CA LYS A 118 -3.46 -4.46 3.23
C LYS A 118 -2.78 -4.91 1.93
N ASN A 119 -1.98 -4.05 1.31
CA ASN A 119 -1.27 -4.31 0.06
C ASN A 119 0.19 -4.76 0.29
N ILE A 120 0.51 -5.24 1.50
CA ILE A 120 1.82 -5.82 1.79
C ILE A 120 1.98 -7.14 1.05
N GLN A 121 3.17 -7.34 0.51
CA GLN A 121 3.58 -8.60 -0.06
C GLN A 121 4.51 -9.27 0.95
N ILE A 122 4.03 -10.34 1.57
CA ILE A 122 4.80 -11.08 2.56
C ILE A 122 5.47 -12.26 1.82
N PRO A 123 6.80 -12.29 1.70
CA PRO A 123 7.49 -13.46 1.17
C PRO A 123 7.30 -14.63 2.14
N ALA A 124 6.94 -15.80 1.63
CA ALA A 124 6.71 -16.99 2.46
C ALA A 124 7.92 -17.35 3.35
N GLY A 125 9.15 -17.10 2.87
CA GLY A 125 10.39 -17.36 3.61
C GLY A 125 10.62 -16.48 4.84
N ASN A 126 9.84 -15.40 5.03
CA ASN A 126 9.99 -14.49 6.17
C ASN A 126 9.05 -14.81 7.34
N LEU A 127 8.12 -15.76 7.17
CA LEU A 127 7.16 -16.16 8.19
C LEU A 127 7.78 -17.14 9.17
N LYS A 128 7.71 -16.83 10.47
CA LYS A 128 8.10 -17.73 11.56
C LYS A 128 6.92 -17.96 12.50
N PRO A 129 6.73 -19.17 13.04
CA PRO A 129 5.74 -19.39 14.09
C PRO A 129 5.97 -18.43 15.26
N PHE A 130 4.90 -17.82 15.76
CA PHE A 130 4.99 -16.93 16.91
C PHE A 130 5.27 -17.74 18.18
N ASN A 131 6.27 -17.32 18.95
CA ASN A 131 6.57 -17.87 20.26
C ASN A 131 6.73 -16.74 21.28
N ALA A 132 5.77 -16.62 22.20
CA ALA A 132 5.74 -15.58 23.23
C ALA A 132 6.97 -15.57 24.16
N LYS A 133 7.74 -16.67 24.23
CA LYS A 133 8.97 -16.75 25.04
C LYS A 133 10.20 -16.17 24.34
N GLU A 134 10.15 -16.01 23.02
CA GLU A 134 11.29 -15.58 22.20
C GLU A 134 11.21 -14.11 21.77
N VAL A 135 10.12 -13.43 22.10
CA VAL A 135 9.82 -12.06 21.64
C VAL A 135 9.43 -11.16 22.80
N ASP A 136 9.64 -9.85 22.66
CA ASP A 136 9.08 -8.87 23.59
C ASP A 136 7.61 -8.60 23.26
N ILE A 137 6.71 -9.21 24.02
CA ILE A 137 5.25 -9.12 23.84
C ILE A 137 4.76 -7.66 23.84
N LYS A 138 5.47 -6.73 24.49
CA LYS A 138 5.07 -5.31 24.53
C LYS A 138 5.15 -4.62 23.18
N GLU A 139 5.98 -5.13 22.27
CA GLU A 139 6.07 -4.63 20.90
C GLU A 139 4.92 -5.15 20.02
N PHE A 140 4.15 -6.14 20.48
CA PHE A 140 3.07 -6.75 19.70
C PHE A 140 1.73 -6.12 20.03
N ILE A 141 1.10 -5.53 19.01
CA ILE A 141 -0.27 -5.04 19.14
C ILE A 141 -1.21 -6.25 19.21
N SER A 142 -2.07 -6.26 20.22
CA SER A 142 -3.10 -7.30 20.36
C SER A 142 -4.24 -7.03 19.38
N PRO A 143 -4.70 -8.03 18.60
CA PRO A 143 -5.79 -7.84 17.67
C PRO A 143 -7.10 -7.52 18.39
N ASP A 144 -7.84 -6.53 17.90
CA ASP A 144 -9.18 -6.16 18.36
C ASP A 144 -10.29 -6.60 17.37
N VAL A 145 -9.92 -6.86 16.11
CA VAL A 145 -10.82 -7.35 15.07
C VAL A 145 -10.82 -8.88 15.06
N LEU A 146 -12.00 -9.45 15.25
CA LEU A 146 -12.23 -10.89 15.23
C LEU A 146 -12.16 -11.47 13.80
N TYR A 147 -11.87 -12.77 13.72
CA TYR A 147 -11.77 -13.53 12.47
C TYR A 147 -12.99 -13.36 11.57
N ASP A 148 -14.19 -13.57 12.11
CA ASP A 148 -15.43 -13.52 11.33
C ASP A 148 -15.67 -12.12 10.74
N SER A 149 -15.28 -11.07 11.46
CA SER A 149 -15.37 -9.68 10.97
C SER A 149 -14.41 -9.45 9.81
N ALA A 150 -13.16 -9.91 9.93
CA ALA A 150 -12.18 -9.81 8.85
C ALA A 150 -12.57 -10.63 7.62
N LYS A 151 -13.16 -11.81 7.82
CA LYS A 151 -13.70 -12.65 6.75
C LYS A 151 -14.87 -11.95 6.03
N ALA A 152 -15.78 -11.31 6.76
CA ALA A 152 -16.86 -10.53 6.15
C ALA A 152 -16.33 -9.34 5.31
N TRP A 153 -15.25 -8.67 5.74
CA TRP A 153 -14.63 -7.61 4.94
C TRP A 153 -13.94 -8.14 3.68
N LEU A 154 -13.39 -9.34 3.74
CA LEU A 154 -12.84 -10.04 2.58
C LEU A 154 -13.94 -10.31 1.54
N GLU A 155 -15.10 -10.80 1.97
CA GLU A 155 -16.27 -11.02 1.10
C GLU A 155 -16.76 -9.72 0.45
N GLN A 156 -16.83 -8.63 1.22
CA GLN A 156 -17.19 -7.31 0.71
C GLN A 156 -16.20 -6.78 -0.34
N SER A 157 -14.95 -7.24 -0.29
CA SER A 157 -13.93 -6.91 -1.29
C SER A 157 -14.08 -7.70 -2.60
N GLY A 158 -15.11 -8.56 -2.70
CA GLY A 158 -15.42 -9.36 -3.89
C GLY A 158 -14.73 -10.73 -3.93
N VAL A 159 -14.11 -11.15 -2.82
CA VAL A 159 -13.43 -12.46 -2.72
C VAL A 159 -14.41 -13.50 -2.21
N ASN A 160 -14.49 -14.66 -2.88
CA ASN A 160 -15.30 -15.77 -2.38
C ASN A 160 -14.65 -16.37 -1.14
N SER A 161 -15.25 -16.19 0.03
CA SER A 161 -14.67 -16.69 1.29
C SER A 161 -14.66 -18.21 1.43
N GLU A 162 -15.46 -18.93 0.63
CA GLU A 162 -15.41 -20.40 0.55
C GLU A 162 -14.15 -20.89 -0.17
N SER A 163 -13.49 -20.03 -0.95
CA SER A 163 -12.22 -20.35 -1.62
C SER A 163 -10.99 -20.21 -0.70
N VAL A 164 -11.18 -19.76 0.54
CA VAL A 164 -10.12 -19.61 1.54
C VAL A 164 -9.65 -21.00 1.96
N SER A 165 -8.42 -21.33 1.61
CA SER A 165 -7.76 -22.60 1.94
C SER A 165 -6.99 -22.54 3.26
N GLU A 166 -6.58 -21.35 3.67
CA GLU A 166 -5.80 -21.12 4.90
C GLU A 166 -6.07 -19.72 5.47
N SER A 167 -6.13 -19.65 6.81
CA SER A 167 -6.34 -18.42 7.56
C SER A 167 -5.32 -18.34 8.69
N ASN A 168 -4.56 -17.24 8.75
CA ASN A 168 -3.52 -17.05 9.76
C ASN A 168 -3.60 -15.65 10.37
N LEU A 169 -3.13 -15.50 11.60
CA LEU A 169 -2.82 -14.22 12.23
C LEU A 169 -1.34 -13.97 12.05
N VAL A 170 -0.98 -12.87 11.40
CA VAL A 170 0.41 -12.54 11.09
C VAL A 170 0.76 -11.19 11.68
N HIS A 171 1.82 -11.15 12.49
CA HIS A 171 2.39 -9.94 13.05
C HIS A 171 3.54 -9.44 12.19
N ILE A 172 3.38 -8.24 11.62
CA ILE A 172 4.38 -7.63 10.73
C ILE A 172 5.10 -6.49 11.46
N PRO A 173 6.44 -6.45 11.48
CA PRO A 173 7.19 -5.39 12.15
C PRO A 173 7.15 -4.09 11.35
N PHE A 174 6.86 -2.99 12.03
CA PHE A 174 6.83 -1.65 11.45
C PHE A 174 7.62 -0.65 12.28
N PHE A 175 8.29 0.26 11.58
CA PHE A 175 8.66 1.56 12.13
C PHE A 175 7.64 2.60 11.67
N GLN A 176 6.85 3.13 12.59
CA GLN A 176 5.96 4.25 12.32
C GLN A 176 6.68 5.56 12.62
N PHE A 177 6.73 6.44 11.64
CA PHE A 177 7.30 7.77 11.75
C PHE A 177 6.22 8.84 11.62
N TYR A 178 6.22 9.76 12.58
CA TYR A 178 5.50 11.02 12.48
C TYR A 178 6.50 12.09 12.07
N TYR A 179 6.17 12.90 11.06
CA TYR A 179 7.02 13.97 10.58
C TYR A 179 6.24 15.23 10.25
N ASN A 180 6.87 16.38 10.46
CA ASN A 180 6.30 17.69 10.18
C ASN A 180 6.90 18.26 8.90
N TYR A 181 6.04 18.82 8.05
CA TYR A 181 6.44 19.55 6.85
C TYR A 181 5.46 20.70 6.59
N LYS A 182 6.00 21.93 6.40
CA LYS A 182 5.21 23.15 6.14
C LYS A 182 4.04 23.39 7.11
N GLY A 183 4.23 23.08 8.39
CA GLY A 183 3.23 23.29 9.44
C GLY A 183 2.20 22.16 9.60
N SER A 184 2.24 21.13 8.74
CA SER A 184 1.38 19.95 8.85
C SER A 184 2.17 18.73 9.33
N GLN A 185 1.52 17.88 10.13
CA GLN A 185 2.05 16.59 10.55
C GLN A 185 1.53 15.48 9.62
N TYR A 186 2.41 14.54 9.31
CA TYR A 186 2.16 13.40 8.45
C TYR A 186 2.65 12.12 9.12
N THR A 187 2.10 10.99 8.70
CA THR A 187 2.46 9.66 9.18
C THR A 187 2.90 8.80 8.02
N ALA A 188 4.01 8.09 8.20
CA ALA A 188 4.46 7.04 7.30
C ALA A 188 4.88 5.81 8.10
N MET A 189 4.63 4.64 7.56
CA MET A 189 5.03 3.36 8.15
C MET A 189 6.04 2.67 7.23
N VAL A 190 7.18 2.29 7.78
CA VAL A 190 8.21 1.51 7.08
C VAL A 190 8.11 0.08 7.56
N GLU A 191 7.79 -0.84 6.65
CA GLU A 191 7.74 -2.27 6.96
C GLU A 191 9.17 -2.80 7.15
N ALA A 192 9.49 -3.33 8.33
CA ALA A 192 10.86 -3.60 8.73
C ALA A 192 11.46 -4.87 8.10
N SER A 193 10.70 -5.68 7.36
CA SER A 193 11.24 -6.84 6.65
C SER A 193 11.61 -6.52 5.19
N SER A 194 10.81 -5.70 4.50
CA SER A 194 11.02 -5.32 3.10
C SER A 194 11.62 -3.92 2.91
N GLY A 195 11.49 -3.04 3.89
CA GLY A 195 11.88 -1.62 3.79
C GLY A 195 10.90 -0.76 3.00
N LYS A 196 9.76 -1.32 2.59
CA LYS A 196 8.72 -0.58 1.86
C LYS A 196 7.99 0.41 2.77
N VAL A 197 7.66 1.56 2.20
CA VAL A 197 6.98 2.66 2.91
C VAL A 197 5.50 2.71 2.50
N TYR A 198 4.63 2.86 3.50
CA TYR A 198 3.19 2.96 3.39
C TYR A 198 2.73 4.27 4.02
N ALA A 199 1.88 5.02 3.34
CA ALA A 199 1.38 6.30 3.85
C ALA A 199 0.07 6.67 3.14
N ASN A 200 -1.02 6.87 3.89
CA ASN A 200 -2.29 7.28 3.30
C ASN A 200 -2.25 8.71 2.73
N HIS A 201 -1.53 9.59 3.41
CA HIS A 201 -1.42 11.01 3.05
C HIS A 201 0.02 11.47 3.21
N TRP A 202 0.53 12.16 2.18
CA TRP A 202 1.86 12.74 2.19
C TRP A 202 1.87 14.08 1.46
N PRO A 203 2.89 14.93 1.69
CA PRO A 203 3.10 16.13 0.89
C PRO A 203 3.39 15.74 -0.56
N ALA A 204 2.38 15.78 -1.43
CA ALA A 204 2.55 15.47 -2.84
C ALA A 204 3.18 16.65 -3.60
N LYS A 205 3.77 16.34 -4.76
CA LYS A 205 4.23 17.36 -5.71
C LYS A 205 3.05 18.23 -6.17
N SER A 206 3.23 19.55 -6.20
CA SER A 206 2.16 20.46 -6.63
C SER A 206 1.98 20.39 -8.14
N GLU A 207 0.77 20.05 -8.58
CA GLU A 207 0.39 20.08 -10.00
C GLU A 207 -0.16 21.44 -10.46
N ILE A 208 -0.38 22.38 -9.53
CA ILE A 208 -1.00 23.69 -9.83
C ILE A 208 -0.27 24.42 -10.96
N PRO A 209 1.08 24.50 -10.97
CA PRO A 209 1.79 25.17 -12.07
C PRO A 209 1.50 24.55 -13.45
N PHE A 210 1.37 23.21 -13.52
CA PHE A 210 1.05 22.52 -14.76
C PHE A 210 -0.41 22.70 -15.16
N LYS A 211 -1.35 22.75 -14.20
CA LYS A 211 -2.76 23.05 -14.47
C LYS A 211 -2.94 24.47 -15.01
N LEU A 212 -2.22 25.45 -14.45
CA LEU A 212 -2.21 26.83 -14.95
C LEU A 212 -1.58 26.93 -16.34
N LEU A 213 -0.46 26.25 -16.57
CA LEU A 213 0.17 26.18 -17.89
C LEU A 213 -0.77 25.58 -18.93
N PHE A 214 -1.49 24.51 -18.57
CA PHE A 214 -2.48 23.90 -19.45
C PHE A 214 -3.61 24.88 -19.80
N ALA A 215 -4.17 25.58 -18.81
CA ALA A 215 -5.19 26.61 -19.03
C ALA A 215 -4.67 27.76 -19.91
N LEU A 216 -3.47 28.26 -19.65
CA LEU A 216 -2.80 29.29 -20.46
C LEU A 216 -2.62 28.83 -21.91
N SER A 217 -2.23 27.56 -22.11
CA SER A 217 -2.05 26.99 -23.44
C SER A 217 -3.37 26.99 -24.22
N ILE A 218 -4.47 26.53 -23.60
CA ILE A 218 -5.81 26.56 -24.21
C ILE A 218 -6.19 27.97 -24.64
N ILE A 219 -6.06 28.95 -23.74
CA ILE A 219 -6.39 30.36 -24.03
C ILE A 219 -5.53 30.87 -25.19
N THR A 220 -4.23 30.60 -25.17
CA THR A 220 -3.30 31.06 -26.22
C THR A 220 -3.69 30.51 -27.59
N PHE A 221 -4.04 29.24 -27.71
CA PHE A 221 -4.44 28.64 -28.99
C PHE A 221 -5.82 29.09 -29.46
N ILE A 222 -6.76 29.37 -28.53
CA ILE A 222 -8.05 29.99 -28.87
C ILE A 222 -7.83 31.40 -29.42
N VAL A 223 -7.02 32.22 -28.75
CA VAL A 223 -6.70 33.58 -29.21
C VAL A 223 -6.00 33.54 -30.58
N ALA A 224 -5.01 32.65 -30.76
CA ALA A 224 -4.36 32.47 -32.05
C ALA A 224 -5.34 32.04 -33.16
N SER A 225 -6.32 31.19 -32.85
CA SER A 225 -7.39 30.82 -33.79
C SER A 225 -8.25 32.01 -34.19
N ILE A 226 -8.69 32.82 -33.21
CA ILE A 226 -9.53 34.00 -33.46
C ILE A 226 -8.76 35.04 -34.29
N VAL A 227 -7.48 35.28 -33.96
CA VAL A 227 -6.61 36.18 -34.74
C VAL A 227 -6.45 35.68 -36.16
N SER A 228 -6.23 34.38 -36.35
CA SER A 228 -6.11 33.78 -37.68
C SER A 228 -7.39 33.94 -38.50
N LEU A 229 -8.55 33.71 -37.89
CA LEU A 229 -9.86 33.89 -38.53
C LEU A 229 -10.10 35.36 -38.91
N GLY A 230 -9.79 36.30 -38.01
CA GLY A 230 -9.91 37.73 -38.25
C GLY A 230 -8.98 38.23 -39.37
N ALA A 231 -7.73 37.77 -39.38
CA ALA A 231 -6.78 38.10 -40.44
C ALA A 231 -7.25 37.56 -41.80
N ALA A 232 -7.78 36.34 -41.84
CA ALA A 232 -8.32 35.73 -43.04
C ALA A 232 -9.53 36.51 -43.59
N TYR A 233 -10.39 37.04 -42.71
CA TYR A 233 -11.53 37.89 -43.10
C TYR A 233 -11.12 39.24 -43.71
N VAL A 234 -10.05 39.87 -43.18
CA VAL A 234 -9.60 41.21 -43.63
C VAL A 234 -8.89 41.18 -44.99
N LEU A 235 -8.28 40.05 -45.38
CA LEU A 235 -7.44 39.96 -46.56
C LEU A 235 -8.18 39.65 -47.89
N ASP A 236 -9.51 39.48 -47.88
CA ASP A 236 -10.46 39.37 -49.02
C ASP A 236 -9.96 38.67 -50.32
N GLU A 237 -9.14 37.62 -50.21
CA GLU A 237 -8.69 36.81 -51.35
C GLU A 237 -9.20 35.36 -51.26
N ARG A 238 -9.79 34.86 -52.36
CA ARG A 238 -10.59 33.62 -52.42
C ARG A 238 -9.94 32.30 -51.94
N PRO A 239 -8.64 32.18 -51.61
CA PRO A 239 -8.13 31.03 -50.86
C PRO A 239 -8.02 31.28 -49.33
N VAL A 240 -8.89 32.13 -48.75
CA VAL A 240 -9.01 32.43 -47.30
C VAL A 240 -8.85 31.20 -46.40
N LEU A 241 -9.52 30.09 -46.75
CA LEU A 241 -9.50 28.86 -45.94
C LEU A 241 -8.11 28.20 -45.91
N LEU A 242 -7.38 28.15 -47.03
CA LEU A 242 -6.07 27.50 -47.05
C LEU A 242 -5.00 28.37 -46.40
N TYR A 243 -4.92 29.65 -46.77
CA TYR A 243 -3.92 30.56 -46.19
C TYR A 243 -4.16 30.84 -44.70
N GLY A 244 -5.43 30.91 -44.28
CA GLY A 244 -5.79 31.03 -42.87
C GLY A 244 -5.33 29.83 -42.03
N GLU A 245 -5.48 28.61 -42.54
CA GLU A 245 -5.00 27.41 -41.83
C GLU A 245 -3.47 27.33 -41.77
N PHE A 246 -2.74 27.70 -42.85
CA PHE A 246 -1.28 27.77 -42.80
C PHE A 246 -0.76 28.83 -41.83
N PHE A 247 -1.39 30.00 -41.81
CA PHE A 247 -1.06 31.08 -40.86
C PHE A 247 -1.33 30.66 -39.41
N LYS A 248 -2.44 29.96 -39.16
CA LYS A 248 -2.77 29.39 -37.86
C LYS A 248 -1.73 28.37 -37.38
N ILE A 249 -1.30 27.46 -38.25
CA ILE A 249 -0.23 26.49 -37.94
C ILE A 249 1.05 27.22 -37.53
N PHE A 250 1.41 28.27 -38.27
CA PHE A 250 2.57 29.10 -37.94
C PHE A 250 2.43 29.79 -36.57
N LEU A 251 1.28 30.41 -36.28
CA LEU A 251 1.00 31.02 -34.97
C LEU A 251 1.06 30.00 -33.83
N TYR A 252 0.55 28.79 -34.05
CA TYR A 252 0.62 27.71 -33.08
C TYR A 252 2.06 27.28 -32.82
N GLY A 253 2.87 27.13 -33.86
CA GLY A 253 4.30 26.83 -33.75
C GLY A 253 5.03 27.87 -32.91
N LEU A 254 4.81 29.16 -33.21
CA LEU A 254 5.38 30.27 -32.45
C LEU A 254 4.92 30.29 -30.99
N ALA A 255 3.63 30.08 -30.72
CA ALA A 255 3.07 30.05 -29.38
C ALA A 255 3.57 28.85 -28.54
N THR A 256 3.89 27.73 -29.19
CA THR A 256 4.34 26.51 -28.50
C THR A 256 5.72 26.68 -27.88
N ILE A 257 6.63 27.42 -28.51
CA ILE A 257 8.01 27.63 -28.04
C ILE A 257 8.05 28.20 -26.60
N PRO A 258 7.42 29.35 -26.28
CA PRO A 258 7.43 29.88 -24.92
C PRO A 258 6.65 29.00 -23.93
N LEU A 259 5.59 28.30 -24.36
CA LEU A 259 4.84 27.37 -23.50
C LEU A 259 5.69 26.17 -23.09
N VAL A 260 6.48 25.60 -24.00
CA VAL A 260 7.41 24.50 -23.71
C VAL A 260 8.55 24.96 -22.80
N LEU A 261 9.10 26.16 -23.04
CA LEU A 261 10.12 26.74 -22.14
C LEU A 261 9.56 26.94 -20.73
N LEU A 262 8.33 27.43 -20.61
CA LEU A 262 7.66 27.61 -19.33
C LEU A 262 7.42 26.26 -18.63
N ALA A 263 6.99 25.23 -19.38
CA ALA A 263 6.86 23.86 -18.88
C ALA A 263 8.18 23.32 -18.30
N TYR A 264 9.29 23.52 -19.02
CA TYR A 264 10.61 23.10 -18.59
C TYR A 264 11.05 23.81 -17.30
N ILE A 265 10.82 25.13 -17.20
CA ILE A 265 11.15 25.91 -15.99
C ILE A 265 10.30 25.43 -14.80
N ILE A 266 9.01 25.18 -15.01
CA ILE A 266 8.11 24.65 -13.97
C ILE A 266 8.61 23.28 -13.52
N ALA A 267 8.90 22.37 -14.43
CA ALA A 267 9.39 21.03 -14.10
C ALA A 267 10.71 21.04 -13.34
N LYS A 268 11.63 21.98 -13.65
CA LYS A 268 12.88 22.15 -12.93
C LYS A 268 12.69 22.71 -11.52
N LYS A 269 11.69 23.57 -11.31
CA LYS A 269 11.40 24.20 -10.01
C LYS A 269 10.56 23.32 -9.10
N ALA A 270 9.54 22.66 -9.63
CA ALA A 270 8.61 21.77 -8.94
C ALA A 270 9.26 20.46 -8.51
#